data_AF-A0A564YEX3-F1
#
_entry.id   AF-A0A564YEX3-F1
#
_cell.length_a   1.000
_cell.length_b   1.000
_cell.length_c   1.000
_cell.angle_alpha   90.00
_cell.angle_beta   90.00
_cell.angle_gamma   90.00
#
_symmetry.space_group_name_H-M   'P 1'
#
loop_
_entity.id
_entity.type
_entity.pdbx_description
1 polymer ?
#
loop_
_entity_poly.entity_id
_entity_poly.type
_entity_poly.pdbx_seq_one_letter_code
_entity_poly.pdbx_strand_id
1 'polypeptide(L)' 'MDALERRGVLRRYPWISAPLQVALCGVLLTFATPMCCAIFPQISSRSFNKLEKDLQEKIIKERGDKPPPKYVYYNKGL' A
#
# COMPACT_ATOMS: atom_id res chain seq x y z
N MET A 1 10.36 -7.08 27.18
CA MET A 1 11.62 -7.23 27.93
C MET A 1 11.49 -8.33 28.99
N ASP A 2 10.42 -8.34 29.78
CA ASP A 2 10.17 -9.31 30.88
C ASP A 2 10.34 -10.80 30.59
N ALA A 3 9.76 -11.32 29.49
CA ALA A 3 9.78 -12.76 29.24
C ALA A 3 11.18 -13.31 28.92
N LEU A 4 12.01 -12.51 28.25
CA LEU A 4 13.38 -12.88 27.85
C LEU A 4 14.37 -12.67 28.99
N GLU A 5 14.11 -11.67 29.85
CA GLU A 5 14.86 -11.38 31.06
C GLU A 5 14.61 -12.41 32.16
N ARG A 6 13.35 -12.84 32.38
CA ARG A 6 13.01 -13.96 33.28
C ARG A 6 13.69 -15.28 32.89
N ARG A 7 13.94 -15.49 31.59
CA ARG A 7 14.66 -16.66 31.08
C ARG A 7 16.19 -16.50 31.11
N GLY A 8 16.72 -15.35 31.52
CA GLY A 8 18.14 -15.08 31.67
C GLY A 8 18.96 -15.09 30.37
N VAL A 9 18.30 -15.16 29.21
CA VAL A 9 18.98 -15.31 27.90
C VAL A 9 19.83 -14.08 27.58
N LEU A 10 19.32 -12.88 27.90
CA LEU A 10 20.02 -11.61 27.72
C LEU A 10 21.23 -11.45 28.65
N ARG A 11 21.17 -12.01 29.87
CA ARG A 11 22.29 -11.99 30.83
C ARG A 11 23.38 -12.99 30.48
N ARG A 12 23.01 -14.11 29.85
CA ARG A 12 23.95 -15.13 29.37
C ARG A 12 24.63 -14.74 28.05
N TYR A 13 23.94 -13.97 27.20
CA TYR A 13 24.43 -13.52 25.91
C TYR A 13 24.04 -12.05 25.63
N PRO A 14 24.80 -11.08 26.15
CA PRO A 14 24.45 -9.65 26.07
C PRO A 14 24.42 -9.10 24.63
N TRP A 15 25.26 -9.63 23.75
CA TRP A 15 25.31 -9.37 22.31
C TRP A 15 24.08 -9.81 21.49
N ILE A 16 23.17 -10.63 22.02
CA ILE A 16 22.00 -11.14 21.25
C ILE A 16 20.86 -10.11 21.16
N SER A 17 20.86 -9.09 22.01
CA SER A 17 19.82 -8.04 22.04
C SER A 17 19.64 -7.33 20.69
N ALA A 18 20.73 -6.83 20.10
CA ALA A 18 20.72 -6.15 18.81
C ALA A 18 20.29 -7.04 17.63
N PRO A 19 20.88 -8.24 17.38
CA PRO A 19 20.46 -9.08 16.26
C PRO A 19 19.04 -9.61 16.41
N LEU A 20 18.58 -9.91 17.63
CA LEU A 20 17.20 -10.33 17.87
C LEU A 20 16.20 -9.22 17.50
N GLN A 21 16.51 -7.97 17.87
CA GLN A 21 15.67 -6.83 17.53
C GLN A 21 15.64 -6.58 16.02
N VAL A 22 16.80 -6.60 15.35
CA VAL A 22 16.89 -6.42 13.90
C VAL A 22 16.14 -7.53 13.16
N ALA A 23 16.26 -8.78 13.59
CA ALA A 23 15.55 -9.91 12.99
C ALA A 23 14.04 -9.78 13.16
N LEU A 24 13.55 -9.46 14.36
CA LEU A 24 12.12 -9.27 14.62
C LEU A 24 11.55 -8.09 13.80
N CYS A 25 12.23 -6.95 13.80
CA CYS A 25 11.82 -5.80 12.98
C CYS A 25 11.86 -6.14 11.48
N GLY A 26 12.89 -6.85 11.02
CA GLY A 26 13.01 -7.29 9.63
C GLY A 26 11.85 -8.18 9.20
N VAL A 27 11.52 -9.20 10.01
CA VAL A 27 10.37 -10.09 9.74
C VAL A 27 9.07 -9.29 9.69
N LEU A 28 8.82 -8.37 10.62
CA LEU A 28 7.62 -7.54 10.58
C LEU A 28 7.57 -6.65 9.32
N LEU A 29 8.67 -6.02 8.95
CA LEU A 29 8.77 -5.16 7.77
C LEU A 29 8.55 -5.91 6.46
N THR A 30 8.98 -7.18 6.36
CA THR A 30 8.73 -8.01 5.17
C THR A 30 7.24 -8.22 4.88
N PHE A 31 6.39 -8.21 5.91
CA PHE A 31 4.93 -8.32 5.73
C PHE A 31 4.22 -6.97 5.66
N ALA A 32 4.66 -5.99 6.46
CA ALA A 32 4.03 -4.67 6.49
C ALA A 32 4.15 -3.94 5.14
N THR A 33 5.30 -4.04 4.47
CA THR A 33 5.55 -3.35 3.19
C THR A 33 4.60 -3.80 2.07
N PRO A 34 4.50 -5.10 1.72
CA PRO A 34 3.55 -5.53 0.69
C PRO A 34 2.09 -5.30 1.10
N MET A 35 1.77 -5.34 2.41
CA MET A 35 0.43 -5.02 2.90
C MET A 35 0.06 -3.55 2.62
N CYS A 36 0.96 -2.60 2.91
CA CYS A 36 0.75 -1.19 2.59
C CYS A 36 0.60 -0.96 1.08
N CYS A 37 1.38 -1.64 0.25
CA CYS A 37 1.26 -1.57 -1.21
C CYS A 37 -0.08 -2.15 -1.71
N ALA A 38 -0.67 -3.13 -1.01
CA ALA A 38 -1.96 -3.71 -1.38
C ALA A 38 -3.15 -2.86 -0.90
N ILE A 39 -3.03 -2.16 0.24
CA ILE A 39 -4.10 -1.30 0.78
C ILE A 39 -4.40 -0.12 -0.17
N PHE A 40 -3.38 0.39 -0.88
CA PHE A 40 -3.54 1.49 -1.82
C PHE A 40 -3.39 1.01 -3.27
N PRO A 41 -4.48 0.51 -3.90
CA PRO A 41 -4.40 0.09 -5.28
C PRO A 41 -4.07 1.28 -6.17
N GLN A 42 -3.03 1.10 -6.99
CA GLN A 42 -2.53 2.08 -7.95
C GLN A 42 -3.59 2.42 -9.00
N ILE A 43 -4.35 1.42 -9.47
CA ILE A 43 -5.46 1.63 -10.39
C ILE A 43 -6.73 1.88 -9.59
N SER A 44 -7.48 2.91 -9.95
CA SER A 44 -8.78 3.18 -9.35
C SER A 44 -9.83 3.55 -10.36
N SER A 45 -11.05 3.09 -10.08
CA SER A 45 -12.22 3.35 -10.88
C SER A 45 -12.94 4.60 -10.36
N ARG A 46 -13.44 5.42 -11.29
CA ARG A 46 -14.31 6.55 -10.97
C ARG A 46 -15.49 6.55 -11.93
N SER A 47 -16.67 6.88 -11.42
CA SER A 47 -17.85 7.01 -12.28
C SER A 47 -17.70 8.23 -13.18
N PHE A 48 -17.98 8.06 -14.48
CA PHE A 48 -17.90 9.13 -15.47
C PHE A 48 -18.70 10.37 -15.09
N ASN A 49 -19.90 10.19 -14.53
CA ASN A 49 -20.77 11.29 -14.10
C ASN A 49 -20.19 12.11 -12.92
N LYS A 50 -19.16 11.59 -12.23
CA LYS A 50 -18.46 12.27 -11.11
C LYS A 50 -17.12 12.88 -11.54
N LEU A 51 -16.82 12.92 -12.85
CA LEU A 51 -15.68 13.65 -13.39
C LEU A 51 -16.04 15.14 -13.55
N GLU A 52 -15.02 15.99 -13.59
CA GLU A 52 -15.18 17.39 -13.99
C GLU A 52 -15.64 17.51 -15.45
N LYS A 53 -16.40 18.57 -15.75
CA LYS A 53 -17.04 18.76 -17.07
C LYS A 53 -16.01 18.81 -18.21
N ASP A 54 -14.91 19.53 -18.03
CA ASP A 54 -13.81 19.59 -19.00
C ASP A 54 -13.26 18.20 -19.35
N LEU A 55 -13.12 17.33 -18.34
CA LEU A 55 -12.62 15.97 -18.54
C LEU A 55 -13.65 15.08 -19.24
N GLN A 56 -14.94 15.24 -18.93
CA GLN A 56 -16.03 14.55 -19.62
C GLN A 56 -16.07 14.93 -21.10
N GLU A 57 -15.98 16.23 -21.42
CA GLU A 57 -15.97 16.74 -22.79
C GLU A 57 -14.78 16.21 -23.59
N LYS A 58 -13.57 16.20 -22.99
CA LYS A 58 -12.38 15.60 -23.61
C LYS A 58 -12.58 14.12 -23.93
N ILE A 59 -13.08 13.33 -22.96
CA ILE A 59 -13.30 11.90 -23.15
C ILE A 59 -14.36 11.62 -24.23
N ILE A 60 -15.43 12.42 -24.29
CA ILE A 60 -16.46 12.31 -25.32
C ILE A 60 -15.86 12.64 -26.70
N LYS A 61 -15.10 13.73 -26.79
CA LYS A 61 -14.43 14.14 -28.03
C LYS A 61 -13.44 13.08 -28.53
N GLU A 62 -12.65 12.49 -27.65
CA GLU A 62 -11.70 11.43 -28.02
C GLU A 62 -12.38 10.11 -28.39
N ARG A 63 -13.53 9.79 -27.78
CA ARG A 63 -14.29 8.58 -28.12
C ARG A 63 -15.14 8.70 -29.38
N GLY A 64 -15.45 9.92 -29.83
CA GLY A 64 -16.33 10.17 -30.96
C GLY A 64 -17.77 9.74 -30.68
N ASP A 65 -18.36 8.96 -31.59
CA ASP A 65 -19.77 8.55 -31.55
C ASP A 65 -20.10 7.45 -30.51
N LYS A 66 -19.12 6.99 -29.74
CA LYS A 66 -19.34 5.90 -28.78
C LYS A 66 -20.09 6.42 -27.54
N PRO A 67 -21.01 5.63 -26.98
CA PRO A 67 -21.73 6.02 -25.76
C PRO A 67 -20.75 6.27 -24.60
N PRO A 68 -21.08 7.20 -23.69
CA PRO A 68 -20.22 7.55 -22.57
C PRO A 68 -19.99 6.34 -21.65
N PRO A 69 -18.76 6.13 -21.17
CA PRO A 69 -18.45 5.00 -20.30
C PRO A 69 -19.15 5.14 -18.94
N LYS A 70 -19.54 4.03 -18.32
CA LYS A 70 -20.08 4.06 -16.94
C LYS A 70 -18.99 4.33 -15.90
N TYR A 71 -17.79 3.80 -16.12
CA TYR A 71 -16.61 3.95 -15.27
C TYR A 71 -15.37 4.23 -16.11
N VAL A 72 -14.47 5.03 -15.55
CA VAL A 72 -13.12 5.28 -16.07
C VAL A 72 -12.10 4.77 -15.07
N TYR A 73 -10.94 4.36 -15.56
CA TYR A 73 -9.83 3.87 -14.74
C TYR A 73 -8.64 4.81 -14.92
N TYR A 74 -7.98 5.13 -13.83
CA TYR A 74 -6.76 5.92 -13.85
C TYR A 74 -5.76 5.35 -12.85
N ASN A 75 -4.47 5.60 -13.11
CA ASN A 75 -3.42 5.33 -12.17
C ASN A 75 -3.30 6.53 -11.22
N LYS A 76 -3.36 6.29 -9.90
CA LYS A 76 -3.24 7.34 -8.87
C LYS A 76 -1.84 7.94 -8.80
N GLY A 77 -0.84 7.28 -9.36
CA GLY A 77 0.56 7.63 -9.18
C GLY A 77 1.10 7.03 -7.88
N LEU A 78 2.36 6.59 -7.94
CA LEU A 78 3.18 6.33 -6.76
C LEU A 78 3.85 7.64 -6.34
#